data_AF-A0A8J3ASZ9-F1
#
_entry.id   AF-A0A8J3ASZ9-F1
#
_cell.length_a   1.000
_cell.length_b   1.000
_cell.length_c   1.000
_cell.angle_alpha   90.00
_cell.angle_beta   90.00
_cell.angle_gamma   90.00
#
_symmetry.space_group_name_H-M   'P 1'
#
loop_
_entity.id
_entity.type
_entity.pdbx_description
1 polymer ?
#
loop_
_entity_poly.entity_id
_entity_poly.type
_entity_poly.pdbx_seq_one_letter_code
_entity_poly.pdbx_strand_id
1 'polypeptide(L)'
;MQRKSLDLWVGLFVLLGAAALLFLAMKAGNTSSLSFQPTYTVVTRFDNIGGLKPRAPVKSAGVVVGRVGDISFDDQTFQATVVLNIENRYQFPKDSSAKILTSGLLGEQYIGLEAGGDPDNLASGDRITMTQSAMVLENLISQFLFSKAAEGKEDSK
;
A
#
# COMPACT_ATOMS: atom_id res chain seq x y z
N MET A 1 52.28 13.37 29.73
CA MET A 1 51.80 13.61 28.35
C MET A 1 51.07 12.40 27.75
N GLN A 2 51.48 11.15 28.01
CA GLN A 2 50.84 9.94 27.44
C GLN A 2 49.34 9.75 27.76
N ARG A 3 48.87 10.07 28.98
CA ARG A 3 47.44 9.92 29.36
C ARG A 3 46.49 10.76 28.50
N LYS A 4 46.83 12.04 28.26
CA LYS A 4 46.04 12.94 27.41
C LYS A 4 45.91 12.44 25.96
N SER A 5 46.94 11.77 25.45
CA SER A 5 46.91 11.18 24.10
C SER A 5 46.01 9.94 24.04
N LEU A 6 45.99 9.11 25.09
CA LEU A 6 45.10 7.96 25.19
C LEU A 6 43.63 8.39 25.30
N ASP A 7 43.33 9.40 26.12
CA ASP A 7 41.97 9.92 26.27
C ASP A 7 41.40 10.45 24.95
N LEU A 8 42.23 11.11 24.13
CA LEU A 8 41.86 11.58 22.79
C LEU A 8 41.54 10.41 21.83
N TRP A 9 42.36 9.35 21.84
CA TRP A 9 42.14 8.17 20.99
C TRP A 9 40.91 7.38 21.40
N VAL A 10 40.64 7.25 22.70
CA VAL A 10 39.41 6.62 23.21
C VAL A 10 38.19 7.45 22.80
N GLY A 11 38.25 8.78 22.94
CA GLY A 11 37.19 9.67 22.48
C GLY A 11 36.90 9.54 20.99
N LEU A 12 37.96 9.50 20.16
CA LEU A 12 37.84 9.30 18.72
C LEU A 12 37.22 7.93 18.37
N PHE A 13 37.64 6.86 19.06
CA PHE A 13 37.08 5.52 18.88
C PHE A 13 35.59 5.48 19.21
N VAL A 14 35.19 6.05 20.35
CA VAL A 14 33.78 6.12 20.76
C VAL A 14 32.96 6.94 19.75
N LEU A 15 33.49 8.06 19.26
CA LEU A 15 32.82 8.91 18.28
C LEU A 15 32.63 8.18 16.93
N LEU A 16 33.65 7.47 16.46
CA LEU A 16 33.54 6.62 15.27
C LEU A 16 32.53 5.49 15.47
N GLY A 17 32.52 4.86 16.66
CA GLY A 17 31.53 3.85 17.01
C GLY A 17 30.09 4.39 16.98
N ALA A 18 29.86 5.57 17.56
CA ALA A 18 28.56 6.24 17.53
C ALA A 18 28.14 6.60 16.09
N ALA A 19 29.07 7.11 15.28
CA ALA A 19 28.82 7.40 13.86
C ALA A 19 28.46 6.13 13.06
N ALA A 20 29.15 5.01 13.31
CA ALA A 20 28.86 3.73 12.67
C ALA A 20 27.47 3.18 13.08
N LEU A 21 27.09 3.32 14.36
CA LEU A 21 25.75 2.94 14.83
C LEU A 21 24.66 3.81 14.22
N LEU A 22 24.86 5.13 14.13
CA LEU A 22 23.95 6.03 13.43
C LEU A 22 23.80 5.65 11.96
N PHE A 23 24.91 5.36 11.27
CA PHE A 23 24.89 4.92 9.89
C PHE A 23 24.12 3.59 9.70
N LEU A 24 24.34 2.62 10.58
CA LEU A 24 23.60 1.36 10.58
C LEU A 24 22.11 1.58 10.86
N ALA A 25 21.75 2.45 11.80
CA ALA A 25 20.35 2.77 12.10
C ALA A 25 19.65 3.40 10.88
N MET A 26 20.30 4.33 10.19
CA MET A 26 19.77 4.95 8.97
C MET A 26 19.66 3.97 7.79
N LYS A 27 20.58 3.01 7.69
CA LYS A 27 20.56 1.97 6.65
C LYS A 27 19.54 0.86 6.93
N ALA A 28 19.37 0.50 8.20
CA ALA A 28 18.40 -0.51 8.64
C ALA A 28 16.97 0.04 8.66
N GLY A 29 16.80 1.33 8.99
CA GLY A 29 15.57 2.05 8.72
C GLY A 29 15.37 2.11 7.21
N ASN A 30 14.28 1.55 6.70
CA ASN A 30 13.93 1.52 5.28
C ASN A 30 13.64 2.94 4.74
N THR A 31 14.68 3.78 4.68
CA THR A 31 14.66 5.17 4.24
C THR A 31 14.33 5.31 2.76
N SER A 32 14.47 4.23 1.98
CA SER A 32 13.95 4.10 0.61
C SER A 32 12.43 4.24 0.50
N SER A 33 11.70 4.14 1.62
CA SER A 33 10.25 4.34 1.68
C SER A 33 9.82 5.80 1.92
N LEU A 34 10.75 6.72 2.19
CA LEU A 34 10.44 8.16 2.21
C LEU A 34 10.71 8.74 0.81
N SER A 35 9.73 8.67 -0.09
CA SER A 35 9.76 9.47 -1.32
C SER A 35 9.21 10.86 -1.00
N PHE A 36 10.05 11.89 -1.12
CA PHE A 36 9.65 13.31 -1.02
C PHE A 36 9.14 13.86 -2.37
N GLN A 37 8.71 12.97 -3.26
CA GLN A 37 8.15 13.38 -4.54
C GLN A 37 6.82 14.11 -4.29
N PRO A 38 6.54 15.20 -5.01
CA PRO A 38 5.21 15.80 -5.01
C PRO A 38 4.16 14.75 -5.38
N THR A 39 3.10 14.67 -4.59
CA THR A 39 1.98 13.75 -4.81
C THR A 39 0.67 14.53 -4.89
N TYR A 40 -0.32 13.94 -5.55
CA TYR A 40 -1.71 14.37 -5.50
C TYR A 40 -2.55 13.29 -4.82
N THR A 41 -3.60 13.72 -4.14
CA THR A 41 -4.40 12.84 -3.31
C THR A 41 -5.64 12.39 -4.05
N VAL A 42 -5.97 11.10 -4.00
CA VAL A 42 -7.20 10.55 -4.58
C VAL A 42 -7.91 9.70 -3.53
N VAL A 43 -9.23 9.84 -3.43
CA VAL A 43 -10.04 9.13 -2.44
C VAL A 43 -10.70 7.91 -3.09
N THR A 44 -10.71 6.80 -2.37
CA THR A 44 -11.40 5.56 -2.79
C THR A 44 -12.23 5.04 -1.63
N ARG A 45 -13.26 4.23 -1.92
CA ARG A 45 -14.05 3.56 -0.90
C ARG A 45 -14.15 2.07 -1.17
N PHE A 46 -14.05 1.26 -0.13
CA PHE A 46 -14.16 -0.19 -0.22
C PHE A 46 -15.10 -0.70 0.88
N ASP A 47 -15.85 -1.75 0.56
CA ASP A 47 -16.69 -2.43 1.56
C ASP A 47 -15.84 -3.27 2.51
N ASN A 48 -14.74 -3.82 2.01
CA ASN A 48 -13.79 -4.59 2.81
C ASN A 48 -12.36 -4.33 2.32
N ILE A 49 -11.53 -3.81 3.22
CA ILE A 49 -10.11 -3.55 2.95
C ILE A 49 -9.19 -4.72 3.29
N GLY A 50 -9.72 -5.78 3.91
CA GLY A 50 -8.95 -6.91 4.41
C GLY A 50 -7.88 -6.48 5.41
N GLY A 51 -6.63 -6.81 5.09
CA GLY A 51 -5.42 -6.48 5.84
C GLY A 51 -4.63 -5.29 5.26
N LEU A 52 -5.24 -4.44 4.43
CA LEU A 52 -4.60 -3.23 3.89
C LEU A 52 -4.19 -2.29 5.03
N LYS A 53 -2.98 -1.73 4.94
CA LYS A 53 -2.43 -0.83 5.96
C LYS A 53 -2.01 0.51 5.35
N PRO A 54 -1.96 1.59 6.15
CA PRO A 54 -1.30 2.82 5.74
C PRO A 54 0.12 2.53 5.24
N ARG A 55 0.59 3.31 4.26
CA ARG A 55 1.86 3.15 3.53
C ARG A 55 1.96 1.90 2.64
N ALA A 56 0.91 1.09 2.51
CA ALA A 56 0.87 0.04 1.50
C ALA A 56 1.12 0.64 0.10
N PRO A 57 1.82 -0.06 -0.79
CA PRO A 57 2.12 0.46 -2.12
C PRO A 57 0.85 0.58 -2.96
N VAL A 58 0.79 1.63 -3.78
CA VAL A 58 -0.16 1.72 -4.90
C VAL A 58 0.63 1.38 -6.16
N LYS A 59 0.19 0.36 -6.89
CA LYS A 59 0.88 -0.15 -8.07
C LYS A 59 -0.01 -0.07 -9.31
N SER A 60 0.56 0.31 -10.43
CA SER A 60 -0.05 0.17 -11.75
C SER A 60 0.87 -0.64 -12.65
N ALA A 61 0.32 -1.64 -13.36
CA ALA A 61 1.10 -2.56 -14.18
C ALA A 61 2.35 -3.17 -13.47
N GLY A 62 2.26 -3.38 -12.16
CA GLY A 62 3.35 -3.91 -11.33
C GLY A 62 4.36 -2.86 -10.83
N VAL A 63 4.29 -1.62 -11.31
CA VAL A 63 5.17 -0.51 -10.92
C VAL A 63 4.54 0.28 -9.77
N VAL A 64 5.34 0.63 -8.75
CA VAL A 64 4.88 1.48 -7.64
C VAL A 64 4.73 2.91 -8.13
N VAL A 65 3.51 3.43 -8.09
CA VAL A 65 3.14 4.79 -8.55
C VAL A 65 2.75 5.72 -7.40
N GLY A 66 2.56 5.16 -6.20
CA GLY A 66 2.14 5.91 -5.02
C GLY A 66 2.06 5.04 -3.78
N ARG A 67 1.43 5.57 -2.73
CA ARG A 67 1.19 4.86 -1.47
C ARG A 67 -0.17 5.21 -0.88
N VAL A 68 -0.71 4.29 -0.09
CA VAL A 68 -1.84 4.56 0.79
C VAL A 68 -1.40 5.57 1.84
N GLY A 69 -2.10 6.71 1.89
CA GLY A 69 -1.90 7.76 2.87
C GLY A 69 -2.59 7.41 4.18
N ASP A 70 -3.93 7.43 4.17
CA ASP A 70 -4.77 7.24 5.35
C ASP A 70 -5.92 6.25 5.05
N ILE A 71 -6.39 5.60 6.11
CA ILE A 71 -7.53 4.68 6.08
C ILE A 71 -8.45 5.06 7.23
N SER A 72 -9.69 5.40 6.90
CA SER A 72 -10.73 5.76 7.86
C SER A 72 -12.01 4.96 7.59
N PHE A 73 -12.87 4.86 8.60
CA PHE A 73 -14.18 4.24 8.47
C PHE A 73 -15.25 5.35 8.40
N ASP A 74 -16.13 5.28 7.40
CA ASP A 74 -17.24 6.23 7.22
C ASP A 74 -18.49 5.66 7.91
N ASP A 75 -18.86 6.24 9.06
CA ASP A 75 -20.01 5.80 9.87
C ASP A 75 -21.37 6.03 9.19
N GLN A 76 -21.43 6.81 8.10
CA GLN A 76 -22.67 7.03 7.36
C GLN A 76 -22.87 5.99 6.26
N THR A 77 -21.81 5.69 5.52
CA THR A 77 -21.88 4.71 4.43
C THR A 77 -21.47 3.30 4.84
N PHE A 78 -20.94 3.12 6.06
CA PHE A 78 -20.39 1.86 6.58
C PHE A 78 -19.32 1.26 5.65
N GLN A 79 -18.52 2.12 5.02
CA GLN A 79 -17.45 1.74 4.10
C GLN A 79 -16.11 2.27 4.61
N ALA A 80 -15.02 1.58 4.27
CA ALA A 80 -13.69 2.09 4.51
C ALA A 80 -13.34 3.13 3.43
N THR A 81 -13.00 4.34 3.85
CA THR A 81 -12.46 5.39 2.99
C THR A 81 -10.93 5.31 3.01
N VAL A 82 -10.33 5.11 1.84
CA VAL A 82 -8.88 4.96 1.67
C VAL A 82 -8.36 6.12 0.82
N VAL A 83 -7.42 6.86 1.39
CA VAL A 83 -6.77 8.00 0.76
C VAL A 83 -5.47 7.54 0.11
N LEU A 84 -5.32 7.77 -1.19
CA LEU A 84 -4.14 7.42 -1.97
C LEU A 84 -3.31 8.66 -2.26
N ASN A 85 -2.00 8.58 -2.11
CA ASN A 85 -1.05 9.60 -2.54
C ASN A 85 -0.30 9.09 -3.77
N ILE A 86 -0.63 9.62 -4.94
CA ILE A 86 -0.05 9.22 -6.23
C ILE A 86 1.00 10.26 -6.62
N GLU A 87 2.16 9.81 -7.10
CA GLU A 87 3.24 10.73 -7.50
C GLU A 87 2.84 11.53 -8.76
N ASN A 88 3.06 12.85 -8.77
CA ASN A 88 2.60 13.76 -9.83
C ASN A 88 3.13 13.42 -11.23
N ARG A 89 4.22 12.65 -11.33
CA ARG A 89 4.79 12.18 -12.60
C ARG A 89 3.88 11.17 -13.32
N TYR A 90 2.94 10.56 -12.61
CA TYR A 90 1.95 9.64 -13.15
C TYR A 90 0.60 10.34 -13.15
N GLN A 91 -0.06 10.33 -14.31
CA GLN A 91 -1.40 10.91 -14.48
C GLN A 91 -2.34 9.77 -14.87
N PHE A 92 -3.46 9.68 -14.16
CA PHE A 92 -4.45 8.63 -14.33
C PHE A 92 -5.77 9.23 -14.79
N PRO A 93 -6.43 8.63 -15.81
CA PRO A 93 -7.76 9.03 -16.27
C PRO A 93 -8.82 9.01 -15.16
N LYS A 94 -9.85 9.86 -15.27
CA LYS A 94 -10.95 9.93 -14.28
C LYS A 94 -11.71 8.62 -14.08
N ASP A 95 -11.82 7.81 -15.12
CA ASP A 95 -12.46 6.50 -15.11
C ASP A 95 -11.53 5.35 -14.67
N SER A 96 -10.37 5.67 -14.08
CA SER A 96 -9.47 4.67 -13.51
C SER A 96 -10.16 3.87 -12.40
N SER A 97 -9.77 2.59 -12.26
CA SER A 97 -10.30 1.70 -11.22
C SER A 97 -9.23 1.30 -10.21
N ALA A 98 -9.65 1.10 -8.96
CA ALA A 98 -8.79 0.70 -7.85
C ALA A 98 -9.21 -0.66 -7.29
N LYS A 99 -8.25 -1.57 -7.12
CA LYS A 99 -8.49 -2.95 -6.67
C LYS A 99 -7.56 -3.28 -5.50
N ILE A 100 -8.07 -3.91 -4.45
CA ILE A 100 -7.20 -4.42 -3.39
C ILE A 100 -6.70 -5.81 -3.79
N LEU A 101 -5.39 -5.94 -3.92
CA LEU A 101 -4.72 -7.15 -4.36
C LEU A 101 -3.73 -7.62 -3.29
N THR A 102 -3.47 -8.93 -3.25
CA THR A 102 -2.46 -9.53 -2.36
C THR A 102 -1.21 -9.84 -3.15
N SER A 103 -0.03 -9.54 -2.58
CA SER A 103 1.25 -9.90 -3.20
C SER A 103 1.47 -11.42 -3.10
N GLY A 104 1.21 -12.15 -4.18
CA GLY A 104 1.25 -13.62 -4.16
C GLY A 104 0.14 -14.20 -3.28
N LEU A 105 0.40 -15.34 -2.64
CA LEU A 105 -0.61 -16.04 -1.83
C LEU A 105 -0.73 -15.50 -0.38
N LEU A 106 0.40 -15.12 0.22
CA LEU A 106 0.49 -14.78 1.65
C LEU A 106 1.16 -13.43 1.91
N GLY A 107 1.43 -12.65 0.86
CA GLY A 107 2.10 -11.37 1.01
C GLY A 107 1.18 -10.28 1.55
N GLU A 108 1.73 -9.08 1.64
CA GLU A 108 0.98 -7.90 2.00
C GLU A 108 -0.03 -7.50 0.92
N GLN A 109 -1.10 -6.86 1.36
CA GLN A 109 -2.08 -6.25 0.48
C GLN A 109 -1.60 -4.90 -0.04
N TYR A 110 -1.96 -4.60 -1.27
CA TYR A 110 -1.62 -3.37 -1.98
C TYR A 110 -2.79 -2.93 -2.86
N ILE A 111 -2.78 -1.68 -3.28
CA ILE A 111 -3.78 -1.16 -4.22
C ILE A 111 -3.24 -1.31 -5.64
N GLY A 112 -3.93 -2.07 -6.48
CA GLY A 112 -3.78 -2.05 -7.93
C GLY A 112 -4.59 -0.90 -8.51
N LEU A 113 -3.95 -0.01 -9.26
CA LEU A 113 -4.59 1.08 -9.99
C LEU A 113 -4.52 0.77 -11.49
N GLU A 114 -5.68 0.74 -12.13
CA GLU A 114 -5.82 0.44 -13.56
C GLU A 114 -6.35 1.69 -14.26
N ALA A 115 -5.61 2.17 -15.26
CA ALA A 115 -6.00 3.33 -16.04
C ALA A 115 -7.20 3.00 -16.93
N GLY A 116 -8.18 3.90 -16.98
CA GLY A 116 -9.26 3.85 -17.95
C GLY A 116 -8.91 4.57 -19.26
N GLY A 117 -9.93 5.10 -19.93
CA GLY A 117 -9.81 5.78 -21.22
C GLY A 117 -10.37 7.21 -21.25
N ASP A 118 -10.75 7.79 -20.11
CA ASP A 118 -11.26 9.15 -20.05
C ASP A 118 -10.19 10.16 -20.50
N PRO A 119 -10.53 11.15 -21.36
CA PRO A 119 -9.60 12.20 -21.76
C PRO A 119 -9.15 13.09 -20.59
N ASP A 120 -9.95 13.20 -19.54
CA ASP A 120 -9.63 13.96 -18.35
C ASP A 120 -8.89 13.11 -17.32
N ASN A 121 -7.89 13.70 -16.66
CA ASN A 121 -7.18 13.07 -15.56
C ASN A 121 -7.84 13.37 -14.20
N LEU A 122 -7.59 12.47 -13.24
CA LEU A 122 -7.91 12.68 -11.82
C LEU A 122 -7.15 13.89 -11.27
N ALA A 123 -7.87 14.78 -10.60
CA ALA A 123 -7.32 15.88 -9.83
C ALA A 123 -7.14 15.50 -8.35
N SER A 124 -6.39 16.32 -7.62
CA SER A 124 -6.25 16.14 -6.17
C SER A 124 -7.60 16.35 -5.49
N GLY A 125 -8.01 15.39 -4.66
CA GLY A 125 -9.31 15.35 -3.98
C GLY A 125 -10.38 14.56 -4.74
N ASP A 126 -10.12 14.16 -5.99
CA ASP A 126 -11.07 13.37 -6.75
C ASP A 126 -11.28 12.00 -6.14
N ARG A 127 -12.45 11.43 -6.44
CA ARG A 127 -12.85 10.11 -5.96
C ARG A 127 -12.90 9.11 -7.11
N ILE A 128 -12.18 8.00 -6.95
CA ILE A 128 -12.37 6.82 -7.80
C ILE A 128 -13.63 6.08 -7.35
N THR A 129 -14.57 5.90 -8.28
CA THR A 129 -15.85 5.22 -8.05
C THR A 129 -15.78 3.72 -8.38
N MET A 130 -14.93 3.33 -9.32
CA MET A 130 -14.74 1.94 -9.72
C MET A 130 -13.76 1.24 -8.79
N THR A 131 -14.29 0.61 -7.74
CA THR A 131 -13.48 -0.03 -6.69
C THR A 131 -13.78 -1.53 -6.57
N GLN A 132 -12.75 -2.34 -6.35
CA GLN A 132 -12.90 -3.77 -6.02
C GLN A 132 -12.28 -4.05 -4.66
N SER A 133 -13.14 -4.47 -3.72
CA SER A 133 -12.79 -4.82 -2.35
C SER A 133 -11.86 -6.04 -2.26
N ALA A 134 -11.18 -6.18 -1.12
CA ALA A 134 -10.32 -7.33 -0.86
C ALA A 134 -11.14 -8.63 -0.86
N MET A 135 -10.58 -9.67 -1.45
CA MET A 135 -11.16 -11.00 -1.38
C MET A 135 -10.79 -11.64 -0.04
N VAL A 136 -11.81 -12.19 0.63
CA VAL A 136 -11.64 -12.99 1.86
C VAL A 136 -11.64 -14.46 1.42
N LEU A 137 -10.55 -15.18 1.65
CA LEU A 137 -10.33 -16.54 1.14
C LEU A 137 -11.44 -17.49 1.59
N GLU A 138 -11.89 -17.33 2.82
CA GLU A 138 -12.97 -18.08 3.44
C GLU A 138 -14.27 -17.98 2.61
N ASN A 139 -14.60 -16.78 2.12
CA ASN A 139 -15.78 -16.57 1.28
C ASN A 139 -15.66 -17.29 -0.06
N LEU A 140 -14.46 -17.36 -0.63
CA LEU A 140 -14.20 -18.07 -1.89
C LEU A 140 -14.31 -19.58 -1.71
N ILE A 141 -13.78 -20.11 -0.60
CA ILE A 141 -13.90 -21.54 -0.27
C ILE A 141 -15.38 -21.89 -0.08
N SER A 142 -16.13 -21.09 0.69
CA SER A 142 -17.56 -21.31 0.86
C SER A 142 -18.32 -21.27 -0.47
N GLN A 143 -18.07 -20.26 -1.31
CA GLN A 143 -18.70 -20.13 -2.63
C GLN A 143 -18.42 -21.35 -3.52
N PHE A 144 -17.18 -21.85 -3.51
CA PHE A 144 -16.77 -23.04 -4.25
C PHE A 144 -17.43 -24.32 -3.73
N LEU A 145 -17.51 -24.52 -2.40
CA LEU A 145 -18.17 -25.68 -1.81
C LEU A 145 -19.67 -25.69 -2.13
N PHE A 146 -20.33 -24.53 -2.08
CA PHE A 146 -21.74 -24.42 -2.44
C PHE A 146 -21.98 -24.65 -3.93
N SER A 147 -21.13 -24.13 -4.82
CA SER A 147 -21.26 -24.38 -6.26
C SER A 147 -21.10 -25.86 -6.59
N LYS A 148 -20.14 -26.55 -5.94
CA LYS A 148 -19.97 -28.00 -6.11
C LYS A 148 -21.11 -28.83 -5.54
N ALA A 149 -21.68 -28.43 -4.41
CA ALA A 149 -22.87 -29.08 -3.85
C ALA A 149 -24.12 -28.89 -4.72
N ALA A 150 -24.21 -27.78 -5.46
CA ALA A 150 -25.31 -27.49 -6.39
C ALA A 150 -25.19 -28.32 -7.69
N GLU A 151 -23.99 -28.41 -8.28
CA GLU A 151 -23.73 -29.23 -9.48
C GLU A 151 -24.13 -30.71 -9.26
N GLY A 152 -23.78 -31.30 -8.12
CA GLY A 152 -24.12 -32.71 -7.82
C GLY A 152 -25.62 -33.00 -7.64
N LYS A 153 -26.46 -31.98 -7.43
CA LYS A 153 -27.93 -32.13 -7.37
C LYS A 153 -28.60 -32.07 -8.75
N GLU A 154 -27.92 -31.53 -9.76
CA GLU A 154 -28.42 -31.47 -11.14
C GLU A 154 -28.19 -32.79 -11.89
N ASP A 155 -27.07 -33.47 -11.63
CA ASP A 155 -26.73 -34.78 -12.23
C ASP A 155 -27.54 -35.97 -11.66
N SER A 156 -28.41 -35.74 -10.67
CA SER A 156 -29.24 -36.76 -10.02
C SER A 156 -30.73 -36.69 -10.35
N LYS A 157 -31.10 -35.96 -11.41
CA LYS A 157 -32.43 -35.98 -12.05
C LYS A 157 -32.36 -36.55 -13.46
#